data_AF-A0A8J6PXT9-F1
#
_entry.id   AF-A0A8J6PXT9-F1
#
_cell.length_a   1.000
_cell.length_b   1.000
_cell.length_c   1.000
_cell.angle_alpha   90.00
_cell.angle_beta   90.00
_cell.angle_gamma   90.00
#
_symmetry.space_group_name_H-M   'P 1'
#
loop_
_entity.id
_entity.type
_entity.pdbx_description
1 polymer ?
#
loop_
_entity_poly.entity_id
_entity_poly.type
_entity_poly.pdbx_seq_one_letter_code
_entity_poly.pdbx_strand_id
1 'polypeptide(L)'
;MDKFTFSGEWKVDLYLDEISKLNSDRFYKYEIHQPHKEKLLKGMVPLTIYDEHTENPDPTPEQILAINWILENQNEILKTIYNDLINVIWPHYIEKWEDDSENEHSYPKISNYQELDKALGIDSIGIHYDKADGVSYYSLYFSFCTDEEHGLTLIYHKNRLIDFGGIGDVDNKKLLKDQGIGFDDWFNEQIKKKENKILKLHEPNPKYGNLKPWQKSENDYYPFGLLNADRNEDLILFLKSHMDLTKQIIDRLIEVAEHKKKYDLLDELKTMANNVYTK
;
A
#
# COMPACT_ATOMS: atom_id res chain seq x y z
N MET A 1 -14.94 23.57 -2.50
CA MET A 1 -14.12 23.37 -3.71
C MET A 1 -13.10 22.32 -3.33
N ASP A 2 -13.00 21.23 -4.09
CA ASP A 2 -12.08 20.15 -3.76
C ASP A 2 -10.65 20.66 -3.84
N LYS A 3 -9.84 20.37 -2.81
CA LYS A 3 -8.42 20.75 -2.78
C LYS A 3 -7.57 19.75 -3.56
N PHE A 4 -7.98 18.50 -3.58
CA PHE A 4 -7.36 17.44 -4.35
C PHE A 4 -8.14 17.18 -5.65
N THR A 5 -7.43 16.97 -6.76
CA THR A 5 -8.00 16.57 -8.05
C THR A 5 -7.26 15.35 -8.56
N PHE A 6 -7.99 14.28 -8.82
CA PHE A 6 -7.41 13.03 -9.31
C PHE A 6 -7.04 13.11 -10.79
N SER A 7 -5.78 12.82 -11.11
CA SER A 7 -5.21 12.89 -12.46
C SER A 7 -5.07 11.54 -13.16
N GLY A 8 -5.54 10.44 -12.56
CA GLY A 8 -5.27 9.07 -13.03
C GLY A 8 -4.10 8.39 -12.31
N GLU A 9 -3.38 9.11 -11.45
CA GLU A 9 -2.25 8.59 -10.67
C GLU A 9 -2.70 8.12 -9.29
N TRP A 10 -2.62 6.81 -9.05
CA TRP A 10 -2.99 6.18 -7.77
C TRP A 10 -1.89 6.30 -6.70
N LYS A 11 -0.72 6.81 -7.08
CA LYS A 11 0.39 7.15 -6.20
C LYS A 11 0.83 8.58 -6.51
N VAL A 12 0.76 9.46 -5.53
CA VAL A 12 1.06 10.89 -5.66
C VAL A 12 1.81 11.38 -4.42
N ASP A 13 2.42 12.55 -4.50
CA ASP A 13 2.93 13.25 -3.32
C ASP A 13 1.95 14.36 -2.94
N LEU A 14 1.52 14.42 -1.66
CA LEU A 14 0.67 15.49 -1.14
C LEU A 14 1.50 16.54 -0.42
N TYR A 15 1.15 17.82 -0.59
CA TYR A 15 1.74 18.90 0.20
C TYR A 15 1.08 18.99 1.59
N LEU A 16 1.79 18.52 2.62
CA LEU A 16 1.37 18.46 4.02
C LEU A 16 2.43 19.09 4.93
N ASP A 17 2.44 20.43 5.01
CA ASP A 17 3.44 21.22 5.75
C ASP A 17 3.67 20.79 7.20
N GLU A 18 2.62 20.42 7.92
CA GLU A 18 2.74 20.06 9.34
C GLU A 18 3.14 18.60 9.53
N ILE A 19 2.53 17.68 8.77
CA ILE A 19 2.82 16.24 8.90
C ILE A 19 4.23 15.92 8.39
N SER A 20 4.70 16.60 7.34
CA SER A 20 6.03 16.34 6.77
C SER A 20 7.19 16.72 7.68
N LYS A 21 6.93 17.42 8.80
CA LYS A 21 7.92 17.74 9.84
C LYS A 21 8.33 16.53 10.68
N LEU A 22 7.62 15.41 10.56
CA LEU A 22 8.02 14.12 11.14
C LEU A 22 9.16 13.50 10.31
N ASN A 23 10.29 14.20 10.20
CA ASN A 23 11.38 13.88 9.27
C ASN A 23 12.76 13.92 9.93
N SER A 24 12.82 13.64 11.24
CA SER A 24 14.03 13.76 12.05
C SER A 24 15.17 12.84 11.57
N ASP A 25 16.42 13.24 11.89
CA ASP A 25 17.61 12.45 11.59
C ASP A 25 17.64 11.10 12.31
N ARG A 26 16.80 10.90 13.33
CA ARG A 26 16.65 9.60 13.98
C ARG A 26 16.32 8.52 12.94
N PHE A 27 15.36 8.79 12.06
CA PHE A 27 14.84 7.84 11.09
C PHE A 27 15.49 7.97 9.71
N TYR A 28 15.89 9.19 9.33
CA TYR A 28 16.30 9.48 7.95
C TYR A 28 17.77 9.90 7.80
N LYS A 29 18.67 9.52 8.72
CA LYS A 29 20.12 9.82 8.60
C LYS A 29 20.84 9.04 7.50
N TYR A 30 20.37 7.84 7.16
CA TYR A 30 21.08 6.98 6.22
C TYR A 30 20.85 7.40 4.77
N GLU A 31 21.84 7.14 3.89
CA GLU A 31 21.81 7.56 2.48
C GLU A 31 20.59 7.01 1.72
N ILE A 32 20.21 5.76 2.02
CA ILE A 32 19.06 5.10 1.40
C ILE A 32 17.74 5.84 1.63
N HIS A 33 17.68 6.67 2.69
CA HIS A 33 16.49 7.41 3.10
C HIS A 33 16.50 8.88 2.65
N GLN A 34 17.63 9.39 2.13
CA GLN A 34 17.75 10.79 1.73
C GLN A 34 16.73 11.21 0.66
N PRO A 35 16.43 10.42 -0.39
CA PRO A 35 15.43 10.81 -1.38
C PRO A 35 14.05 11.05 -0.76
N HIS A 36 13.69 10.27 0.26
CA HIS A 36 12.44 10.46 0.99
C HIS A 36 12.48 11.70 1.88
N LYS A 37 13.57 11.87 2.64
CA LYS A 37 13.78 13.06 3.49
C LYS A 37 13.71 14.36 2.69
N GLU A 38 14.31 14.39 1.49
CA GLU A 38 14.26 15.54 0.58
C GLU A 38 12.85 15.90 0.14
N LYS A 39 11.95 14.91 -0.01
CA LYS A 39 10.53 15.16 -0.26
C LYS A 39 9.86 15.77 0.97
N LEU A 40 10.07 15.18 2.15
CA LEU A 40 9.49 15.66 3.41
C LEU A 40 9.91 17.10 3.72
N LEU A 41 11.17 17.45 3.46
CA LEU A 41 11.69 18.83 3.62
C LEU A 41 11.03 19.84 2.68
N LYS A 42 10.41 19.40 1.58
CA LYS A 42 9.62 20.23 0.65
C LYS A 42 8.14 20.23 0.97
N GLY A 43 7.73 19.68 2.11
CA GLY A 43 6.32 19.53 2.47
C GLY A 43 5.64 18.33 1.81
N MET A 44 6.37 17.49 1.07
CA MET A 44 5.78 16.44 0.23
C MET A 44 5.75 15.10 0.96
N VAL A 45 4.55 14.55 1.20
CA VAL A 45 4.35 13.23 1.81
C VAL A 45 3.75 12.27 0.77
N PRO A 46 4.35 11.09 0.54
CA PRO A 46 3.80 10.10 -0.37
C PRO A 46 2.41 9.62 0.05
N LEU A 47 1.51 9.52 -0.91
CA LEU A 47 0.14 9.04 -0.78
C LEU A 47 -0.09 7.91 -1.78
N THR A 48 -0.68 6.81 -1.31
CA THR A 48 -1.27 5.77 -2.16
C THR A 48 -2.77 5.72 -1.95
N ILE A 49 -3.53 5.75 -3.05
CA ILE A 49 -4.98 5.53 -3.02
C ILE A 49 -5.19 4.05 -3.35
N TYR A 50 -5.87 3.31 -2.46
CA TYR A 50 -6.17 1.90 -2.71
C TYR A 50 -7.38 1.79 -3.62
N ASP A 51 -7.20 1.10 -4.74
CA ASP A 51 -8.24 0.97 -5.74
C ASP A 51 -9.20 -0.15 -5.40
N GLU A 52 -10.49 0.14 -5.58
CA GLU A 52 -11.50 -0.90 -5.61
C GLU A 52 -11.35 -1.71 -6.92
N HIS A 53 -11.56 -3.03 -6.85
CA HIS A 53 -11.57 -3.95 -8.00
C HIS A 53 -12.81 -3.77 -8.89
N THR A 54 -12.97 -2.56 -9.42
CA THR A 54 -14.02 -2.15 -10.36
C THR A 54 -13.41 -1.47 -11.58
N GLU A 55 -14.14 -1.46 -12.70
CA GLU A 55 -13.74 -0.80 -13.95
C GLU A 55 -13.88 0.73 -13.88
N ASN A 56 -14.43 1.28 -12.79
CA ASN A 56 -14.45 2.72 -12.56
C ASN A 56 -13.01 3.24 -12.40
N PRO A 57 -12.53 4.15 -13.27
CA PRO A 57 -11.15 4.64 -13.22
C PRO A 57 -10.89 5.64 -12.10
N ASP A 58 -11.94 6.15 -11.45
CA ASP A 58 -11.84 7.17 -10.42
C ASP A 58 -11.81 6.55 -9.00
N PRO A 59 -11.09 7.16 -8.05
CA PRO A 59 -11.32 6.93 -6.63
C PRO A 59 -12.78 7.19 -6.26
N THR A 60 -13.25 6.58 -5.19
CA THR A 60 -14.59 6.87 -4.70
C THR A 60 -14.67 8.32 -4.19
N PRO A 61 -15.85 8.96 -4.21
CA PRO A 61 -16.03 10.28 -3.62
C PRO A 61 -15.56 10.34 -2.16
N GLU A 62 -15.73 9.26 -1.40
CA GLU A 62 -15.34 9.18 0.00
C GLU A 62 -13.82 9.14 0.21
N GLN A 63 -13.07 8.59 -0.75
CA GLN A 63 -11.60 8.67 -0.76
C GLN A 63 -11.14 10.12 -1.00
N ILE A 64 -11.77 10.84 -1.93
CA ILE A 64 -11.48 12.26 -2.17
C ILE A 64 -11.80 13.10 -0.93
N LEU A 65 -12.91 12.80 -0.25
CA LEU A 65 -13.27 13.45 1.01
C LEU A 65 -12.24 13.17 2.12
N ALA A 66 -11.73 11.95 2.24
CA ALA A 66 -10.68 11.62 3.20
C ALA A 66 -9.39 12.40 2.93
N ILE A 67 -8.96 12.48 1.67
CA ILE A 67 -7.78 13.26 1.26
C ILE A 67 -7.96 14.74 1.59
N ASN A 68 -9.10 15.33 1.22
CA ASN A 68 -9.41 16.73 1.53
C ASN A 68 -9.45 16.99 3.04
N TRP A 69 -10.00 16.05 3.81
CA TRP A 69 -10.03 16.12 5.27
C TRP A 69 -8.60 16.12 5.85
N ILE A 70 -7.68 15.28 5.35
CA ILE A 70 -6.28 15.28 5.77
C ILE A 70 -5.61 16.62 5.47
N LEU A 71 -5.80 17.16 4.26
CA LEU A 71 -5.25 18.45 3.84
C LEU A 71 -5.69 19.62 4.75
N GLU A 72 -6.92 19.54 5.28
CA GLU A 72 -7.54 20.57 6.10
C GLU A 72 -7.23 20.45 7.59
N ASN A 73 -6.91 19.26 8.09
CA ASN A 73 -6.90 18.96 9.52
C ASN A 73 -5.55 18.44 10.04
N GLN A 74 -4.44 18.72 9.36
CA GLN A 74 -3.09 18.21 9.73
C GLN A 74 -2.72 18.42 11.20
N ASN A 75 -2.96 19.61 11.75
CA ASN A 75 -2.69 19.91 13.17
C ASN A 75 -3.57 19.11 14.14
N GLU A 76 -4.82 18.84 13.76
CA GLU A 76 -5.72 18.02 14.58
C GLU A 76 -5.29 16.56 14.53
N ILE A 77 -4.91 16.06 13.36
CA ILE A 77 -4.34 14.72 13.17
C ILE A 77 -3.11 14.51 14.06
N LEU A 78 -2.15 15.44 14.06
CA LEU A 78 -0.95 15.35 14.90
C LEU A 78 -1.29 15.32 16.40
N LYS A 79 -2.28 16.13 16.85
CA LYS A 79 -2.74 16.10 18.24
C LYS A 79 -3.38 14.76 18.60
N THR A 80 -4.18 14.20 17.70
CA THR A 80 -4.77 12.87 17.87
C THR A 80 -3.70 11.80 17.96
N ILE A 81 -2.74 11.77 17.02
CA ILE A 81 -1.61 10.83 17.03
C ILE A 81 -0.84 10.94 18.34
N TYR A 82 -0.56 12.15 18.83
CA TYR A 82 0.09 12.34 20.12
C TYR A 82 -0.69 11.70 21.27
N ASN A 83 -1.99 11.97 21.35
CA ASN A 83 -2.83 11.40 22.40
C ASN A 83 -2.91 9.87 22.32
N ASP A 84 -3.07 9.32 21.12
CA ASP A 84 -3.15 7.88 20.91
C ASP A 84 -1.81 7.19 21.17
N LEU A 85 -0.69 7.83 20.82
CA LEU A 85 0.65 7.33 21.08
C LEU A 85 0.89 7.16 22.59
N ILE A 86 0.60 8.22 23.37
CA ILE A 86 0.80 8.22 24.82
C ILE A 86 -0.18 7.29 25.54
N ASN A 87 -1.47 7.33 25.18
CA ASN A 87 -2.51 6.72 26.00
C ASN A 87 -2.93 5.31 25.54
N VAL A 88 -2.57 4.91 24.32
CA VAL A 88 -3.00 3.64 23.72
C VAL A 88 -1.81 2.82 23.23
N ILE A 89 -0.99 3.38 22.36
CA ILE A 89 0.02 2.63 21.61
C ILE A 89 1.21 2.25 22.51
N TRP A 90 1.84 3.21 23.19
CA TRP A 90 2.96 2.89 24.08
C TRP A 90 2.57 1.95 25.23
N PRO A 91 1.46 2.17 25.96
CA PRO A 91 1.01 1.20 26.96
C PRO A 91 0.86 -0.20 26.39
N HIS A 92 0.33 -0.33 25.18
CA HIS A 92 0.20 -1.64 24.51
C HIS A 92 1.55 -2.32 24.28
N TYR A 93 2.55 -1.60 23.73
CA TYR A 93 3.86 -2.19 23.44
C TYR A 93 4.67 -2.48 24.72
N ILE A 94 4.60 -1.60 25.72
CA ILE A 94 5.20 -1.80 27.04
C ILE A 94 4.66 -3.08 27.68
N GLU A 95 3.33 -3.26 27.69
CA GLU A 95 2.70 -4.46 28.24
C GLU A 95 3.04 -5.71 27.42
N LYS A 96 2.93 -5.63 26.09
CA LYS A 96 3.14 -6.78 25.18
C LYS A 96 4.56 -7.33 25.24
N TRP A 97 5.56 -6.46 25.45
CA TRP A 97 6.97 -6.83 25.43
C TRP A 97 7.64 -6.81 26.80
N GLU A 98 6.88 -6.50 27.86
CA GLU A 98 7.39 -6.36 29.24
C GLU A 98 8.58 -5.37 29.30
N ASP A 99 8.49 -4.28 28.53
CA ASP A 99 9.57 -3.30 28.36
C ASP A 99 9.56 -2.24 29.47
N ASP A 100 10.67 -1.52 29.63
CA ASP A 100 10.80 -0.44 30.61
C ASP A 100 10.21 0.86 30.04
N SER A 101 9.15 1.39 30.67
CA SER A 101 8.51 2.65 30.28
C SER A 101 9.43 3.87 30.36
N GLU A 102 10.54 3.78 31.11
CA GLU A 102 11.55 4.84 31.21
C GLU A 102 12.67 4.71 30.17
N ASN A 103 12.62 3.70 29.28
CA ASN A 103 13.59 3.53 28.20
C ASN A 103 13.43 4.65 27.16
N GLU A 104 14.22 5.72 27.28
CA GLU A 104 14.17 6.88 26.39
C GLU A 104 14.52 6.57 24.92
N HIS A 105 15.14 5.41 24.63
CA HIS A 105 15.37 5.00 23.26
C HIS A 105 14.05 4.56 22.60
N SER A 106 13.28 3.70 23.26
CA SER A 106 12.00 3.15 22.76
C SER A 106 10.81 4.08 23.03
N TYR A 107 10.85 4.84 24.13
CA TYR A 107 9.77 5.71 24.64
C TYR A 107 10.33 7.10 25.00
N PRO A 108 10.77 7.89 24.00
CA PRO A 108 11.34 9.20 24.26
C PRO A 108 10.32 10.13 24.92
N LYS A 109 10.76 10.98 25.86
CA LYS A 109 9.90 11.98 26.48
C LYS A 109 9.44 13.02 25.45
N ILE A 110 8.12 13.04 25.21
CA ILE A 110 7.43 14.00 24.34
C ILE A 110 6.40 14.79 25.14
N SER A 111 6.50 16.11 25.15
CA SER A 111 5.63 16.96 25.98
C SER A 111 4.38 17.47 25.24
N ASN A 112 4.38 17.37 23.91
CA ASN A 112 3.34 17.88 23.03
C ASN A 112 3.46 17.23 21.64
N TYR A 113 2.49 17.50 20.77
CA TYR A 113 2.44 16.93 19.43
C TYR A 113 3.52 17.45 18.47
N GLN A 114 4.12 18.61 18.76
CA GLN A 114 5.22 19.15 17.94
C GLN A 114 6.53 18.37 18.13
N GLU A 115 6.63 17.54 19.16
CA GLU A 115 7.78 16.68 19.45
C GLU A 115 7.59 15.22 18.99
N LEU A 116 6.53 14.95 18.21
CA LEU A 116 6.27 13.60 17.70
C LEU A 116 7.41 13.05 16.83
N ASP A 117 8.21 13.91 16.22
CA ASP A 117 9.36 13.56 15.38
C ASP A 117 10.49 12.83 16.14
N LYS A 118 10.47 12.88 17.48
CA LYS A 118 11.35 12.07 18.34
C LYS A 118 10.98 10.59 18.33
N ALA A 119 9.69 10.30 18.11
CA ALA A 119 9.11 8.96 18.20
C ALA A 119 8.69 8.38 16.84
N LEU A 120 8.31 9.25 15.89
CA LEU A 120 7.75 8.88 14.59
C LEU A 120 8.44 9.62 13.44
N GLY A 121 8.73 8.90 12.37
CA GLY A 121 9.06 9.47 11.06
C GLY A 121 7.98 9.12 10.05
N ILE A 122 7.39 10.09 9.33
CA ILE A 122 6.31 9.81 8.36
C ILE A 122 6.86 9.19 7.06
N ASP A 123 6.39 7.99 6.73
CA ASP A 123 6.78 7.29 5.50
C ASP A 123 5.76 7.52 4.38
N SER A 124 4.48 7.27 4.64
CA SER A 124 3.44 7.47 3.64
C SER A 124 2.03 7.47 4.23
N ILE A 125 1.05 7.79 3.37
CA ILE A 125 -0.37 7.75 3.68
C ILE A 125 -1.06 6.77 2.72
N GLY A 126 -1.92 5.89 3.24
CA GLY A 126 -2.80 5.03 2.46
C GLY A 126 -4.25 5.49 2.55
N ILE A 127 -4.98 5.57 1.44
CA ILE A 127 -6.40 5.91 1.43
C ILE A 127 -7.22 4.67 1.06
N HIS A 128 -8.00 4.15 2.00
CA HIS A 128 -8.78 2.93 1.82
C HIS A 128 -10.01 3.17 0.97
N TYR A 129 -10.43 2.18 0.18
CA TYR A 129 -11.73 2.24 -0.50
C TYR A 129 -12.89 1.99 0.49
N ASP A 130 -12.60 1.32 1.61
CA ASP A 130 -13.51 1.18 2.72
C ASP A 130 -13.83 2.53 3.38
N LYS A 131 -15.05 2.64 3.89
CA LYS A 131 -15.61 3.90 4.41
C LYS A 131 -16.60 3.70 5.55
N ALA A 132 -16.74 4.73 6.36
CA ALA A 132 -17.82 4.93 7.33
C ALA A 132 -18.31 6.38 7.25
N ASP A 133 -19.58 6.64 7.58
CA ASP A 133 -20.17 7.99 7.61
C ASP A 133 -19.84 8.89 6.39
N GLY A 134 -19.75 8.29 5.20
CA GLY A 134 -19.45 8.99 3.95
C GLY A 134 -17.99 9.45 3.79
N VAL A 135 -17.04 8.94 4.57
CA VAL A 135 -15.61 9.24 4.44
C VAL A 135 -14.79 7.95 4.51
N SER A 136 -13.78 7.82 3.66
CA SER A 136 -12.89 6.67 3.67
C SER A 136 -11.99 6.64 4.90
N TYR A 137 -11.60 5.44 5.32
CA TYR A 137 -10.50 5.28 6.26
C TYR A 137 -9.17 5.69 5.62
N TYR A 138 -8.21 6.09 6.43
CA TYR A 138 -6.83 6.31 5.97
C TYR A 138 -5.82 5.68 6.93
N SER A 139 -4.72 5.17 6.37
CA SER A 139 -3.56 4.69 7.10
C SER A 139 -2.47 5.75 7.09
N LEU A 140 -1.76 5.89 8.21
CA LEU A 140 -0.48 6.58 8.29
C LEU A 140 0.59 5.54 8.61
N TYR A 141 1.66 5.54 7.81
CA TYR A 141 2.78 4.63 7.96
C TYR A 141 3.99 5.41 8.48
N PHE A 142 4.59 4.92 9.55
CA PHE A 142 5.71 5.57 10.21
C PHE A 142 6.89 4.62 10.42
N SER A 143 8.09 5.18 10.31
CA SER A 143 9.24 4.70 11.05
C SER A 143 9.01 4.97 12.54
N PHE A 144 9.25 3.98 13.41
CA PHE A 144 8.82 4.03 14.80
C PHE A 144 9.95 3.68 15.76
N CYS A 145 10.15 4.51 16.79
CA CYS A 145 11.25 4.32 17.75
C CYS A 145 11.15 3.04 18.58
N THR A 146 9.95 2.51 18.78
CA THR A 146 9.70 1.30 19.58
C THR A 146 9.89 0.03 18.75
N ASP A 147 9.61 0.08 17.45
CA ASP A 147 9.78 -1.03 16.50
C ASP A 147 10.49 -0.53 15.23
N GLU A 148 11.81 -0.41 15.29
CA GLU A 148 12.60 0.14 14.17
C GLU A 148 12.67 -0.84 12.98
N GLU A 149 12.36 -2.13 13.17
CA GLU A 149 12.36 -3.13 12.09
C GLU A 149 11.08 -3.06 11.25
N HIS A 150 9.92 -2.96 11.89
CA HIS A 150 8.62 -3.02 11.21
C HIS A 150 7.92 -1.67 11.11
N GLY A 151 8.32 -0.66 11.87
CA GLY A 151 7.62 0.62 11.93
C GLY A 151 6.24 0.53 12.59
N LEU A 152 5.39 1.52 12.32
CA LEU A 152 4.04 1.64 12.88
C LEU A 152 3.04 2.03 11.80
N THR A 153 1.94 1.28 11.71
CA THR A 153 0.76 1.63 10.94
C THR A 153 -0.34 2.10 11.88
N LEU A 154 -0.93 3.26 11.61
CA LEU A 154 -2.13 3.74 12.30
C LEU A 154 -3.28 3.89 11.31
N ILE A 155 -4.41 3.22 11.55
CA ILE A 155 -5.63 3.34 10.75
C ILE A 155 -6.63 4.24 11.45
N TYR A 156 -7.08 5.27 10.76
CA TYR A 156 -8.01 6.26 11.28
C TYR A 156 -9.28 6.38 10.42
N HIS A 157 -10.36 6.78 11.08
CA HIS A 157 -11.51 7.40 10.45
C HIS A 157 -11.66 8.82 11.00
N LYS A 158 -11.30 9.83 10.20
CA LYS A 158 -11.10 11.21 10.69
C LYS A 158 -10.16 11.18 11.91
N ASN A 159 -10.55 11.74 13.05
CA ASN A 159 -9.74 11.76 14.27
C ASN A 159 -9.91 10.53 15.17
N ARG A 160 -10.56 9.45 14.71
CA ARG A 160 -10.81 8.26 15.53
C ARG A 160 -9.88 7.14 15.11
N LEU A 161 -9.03 6.68 16.03
CA LEU A 161 -8.19 5.50 15.84
C LEU A 161 -9.08 4.25 15.70
N ILE A 162 -8.84 3.48 14.65
CA ILE A 162 -9.54 2.22 14.34
C ILE A 162 -8.64 1.03 14.65
N ASP A 163 -7.40 1.08 14.17
CA ASP A 163 -6.41 0.03 14.40
C ASP A 163 -4.98 0.57 14.42
N PHE A 164 -4.07 -0.19 15.01
CA PHE A 164 -2.64 0.08 15.00
C PHE A 164 -1.82 -1.22 15.13
N GLY A 165 -0.59 -1.21 14.63
CA GLY A 165 0.35 -2.33 14.72
C GLY A 165 1.58 -2.11 13.84
N GLY A 166 2.48 -3.09 13.80
CA GLY A 166 3.63 -3.07 12.88
C GLY A 166 3.18 -3.02 11.42
N ILE A 167 4.02 -2.47 10.52
CA ILE A 167 3.71 -2.47 9.09
C ILE A 167 3.70 -3.92 8.59
N GLY A 168 2.52 -4.40 8.17
CA GLY A 168 2.29 -5.79 7.76
C GLY A 168 1.50 -6.62 8.78
N ASP A 169 1.40 -6.18 10.04
CA ASP A 169 0.66 -6.88 11.10
C ASP A 169 -0.82 -6.47 11.17
N VAL A 170 -1.15 -5.26 10.69
CA VAL A 170 -2.52 -4.74 10.73
C VAL A 170 -3.36 -5.39 9.64
N ASP A 171 -4.41 -6.10 10.05
CA ASP A 171 -5.39 -6.71 9.16
C ASP A 171 -6.70 -5.89 9.06
N ASN A 172 -7.63 -6.31 8.20
CA ASN A 172 -8.87 -5.56 7.97
C ASN A 172 -9.95 -5.80 9.04
N LYS A 173 -9.72 -6.60 10.08
CA LYS A 173 -10.81 -7.03 10.99
C LYS A 173 -11.43 -5.88 11.77
N LYS A 174 -10.61 -4.97 12.33
CA LYS A 174 -11.14 -3.85 13.12
C LYS A 174 -11.89 -2.86 12.24
N LEU A 175 -11.41 -2.63 11.02
CA LEU A 175 -12.07 -1.79 10.03
C LEU A 175 -13.40 -2.40 9.57
N LEU A 176 -13.44 -3.69 9.24
CA LEU A 176 -14.69 -4.39 8.89
C LEU A 176 -15.70 -4.38 10.05
N LYS A 177 -15.23 -4.61 11.27
CA LYS A 177 -16.07 -4.53 12.48
C LYS A 177 -16.66 -3.13 12.65
N ASP A 178 -15.87 -2.09 12.40
CA ASP A 178 -16.30 -0.70 12.48
C ASP A 178 -17.40 -0.36 11.47
N GLN A 179 -17.34 -0.96 10.27
CA GLN A 179 -18.38 -0.85 9.25
C GLN A 179 -19.64 -1.70 9.55
N GLY A 180 -19.61 -2.51 10.61
CA GLY A 180 -20.67 -3.47 10.91
C GLY A 180 -20.68 -4.69 9.99
N ILE A 181 -19.55 -4.99 9.33
CA ILE A 181 -19.39 -6.14 8.43
C ILE A 181 -18.78 -7.31 9.20
N GLY A 182 -19.39 -8.50 9.10
CA GLY A 182 -18.84 -9.72 9.65
C GLY A 182 -17.62 -10.19 8.85
N PHE A 183 -16.50 -10.48 9.54
CA PHE A 183 -15.26 -10.93 8.90
C PHE A 183 -15.45 -12.20 8.05
N ASP A 184 -16.20 -13.17 8.57
CA ASP A 184 -16.44 -14.44 7.86
C ASP A 184 -17.26 -14.24 6.58
N ASP A 185 -18.26 -13.36 6.61
CA ASP A 185 -19.07 -13.03 5.43
C ASP A 185 -18.22 -12.35 4.37
N TRP A 186 -17.42 -11.36 4.78
CA TRP A 186 -16.48 -10.68 3.90
C TRP A 186 -15.46 -11.67 3.29
N PHE A 187 -14.86 -12.52 4.13
CA PHE A 187 -13.85 -13.49 3.68
C PHE A 187 -14.42 -14.49 2.69
N ASN A 188 -15.62 -15.01 2.95
CA ASN A 188 -16.34 -15.90 2.03
C ASN A 188 -16.66 -15.20 0.70
N GLU A 189 -16.99 -13.91 0.71
CA GLU A 189 -17.19 -13.13 -0.51
C GLU A 189 -15.89 -12.99 -1.31
N GLN A 190 -14.76 -12.71 -0.65
CA GLN A 190 -13.45 -12.63 -1.31
C GLN A 190 -13.04 -13.97 -1.94
N ILE A 191 -13.30 -15.09 -1.27
CA ILE A 191 -13.07 -16.43 -1.83
C ILE A 191 -13.92 -16.63 -3.09
N LYS A 192 -15.23 -16.36 -3.03
CA LYS A 192 -16.12 -16.49 -4.20
C LYS A 192 -15.67 -15.61 -5.36
N LYS A 193 -15.23 -14.38 -5.09
CA LYS A 193 -14.69 -13.46 -6.10
C LYS A 193 -13.43 -14.05 -6.75
N LYS A 194 -12.53 -14.63 -5.96
CA LYS A 194 -11.30 -15.26 -6.44
C LYS A 194 -11.57 -16.53 -7.27
N GLU A 195 -12.51 -17.37 -6.85
CA GLU A 195 -12.89 -18.61 -7.55
C GLU A 195 -13.56 -18.32 -8.90
N ASN A 196 -14.36 -17.26 -8.98
CA ASN A 196 -15.04 -16.86 -10.21
C ASN A 196 -14.20 -15.89 -11.08
N LYS A 197 -12.94 -15.65 -10.71
CA LYS A 197 -12.09 -14.72 -11.43
C LYS A 197 -11.73 -15.27 -12.81
N ILE A 198 -12.14 -14.56 -13.84
CA ILE A 198 -11.79 -14.86 -15.23
C ILE A 198 -10.45 -14.19 -15.53
N LEU A 199 -9.49 -14.96 -16.04
CA LEU A 199 -8.23 -14.42 -16.50
C LEU A 199 -8.47 -13.48 -17.69
N LYS A 200 -8.17 -12.20 -17.51
CA LYS A 200 -8.41 -11.13 -18.48
C LYS A 200 -7.17 -10.26 -18.57
N LEU A 201 -6.82 -9.86 -19.79
CA LEU A 201 -5.84 -8.80 -20.02
C LEU A 201 -6.61 -7.47 -20.07
N HIS A 202 -6.16 -6.50 -19.28
CA HIS A 202 -6.77 -5.19 -19.14
C HIS A 202 -6.06 -4.18 -20.02
N GLU A 203 -6.84 -3.32 -20.67
CA GLU A 203 -6.32 -2.18 -21.42
C GLU A 203 -6.38 -0.91 -20.56
N PRO A 204 -5.47 0.07 -20.77
CA PRO A 204 -5.53 1.34 -20.07
C PRO A 204 -6.89 2.02 -20.23
N ASN A 205 -7.39 2.63 -19.16
CA ASN A 205 -8.69 3.29 -19.21
C ASN A 205 -8.64 4.51 -20.16
N PRO A 206 -9.64 4.71 -21.04
CA PRO A 206 -9.64 5.84 -22.00
C PRO A 206 -9.61 7.23 -21.35
N LYS A 207 -10.07 7.39 -20.10
CA LYS A 207 -10.14 8.68 -19.40
C LYS A 207 -8.75 9.22 -19.06
N TYR A 208 -7.86 8.34 -18.58
CA TYR A 208 -6.54 8.71 -18.07
C TYR A 208 -5.37 8.14 -18.88
N GLY A 209 -5.64 7.17 -19.77
CA GLY A 209 -4.60 6.47 -20.53
C GLY A 209 -3.74 5.53 -19.68
N ASN A 210 -4.15 5.23 -18.44
CA ASN A 210 -3.40 4.42 -17.48
C ASN A 210 -4.24 3.23 -16.97
N LEU A 211 -3.54 2.18 -16.52
CA LEU A 211 -4.14 1.06 -15.79
C LEU A 211 -4.30 1.41 -14.31
N LYS A 212 -5.37 0.91 -13.68
CA LYS A 212 -5.46 0.89 -12.22
C LYS A 212 -4.41 -0.06 -11.62
N PRO A 213 -3.96 0.15 -10.37
CA PRO A 213 -3.04 -0.75 -9.69
C PRO A 213 -3.44 -2.23 -9.78
N TRP A 214 -4.70 -2.57 -9.49
CA TRP A 214 -5.19 -3.95 -9.56
C TRP A 214 -5.14 -4.51 -10.99
N GLN A 215 -5.48 -3.69 -12.00
CA GLN A 215 -5.42 -4.09 -13.40
C GLN A 215 -3.97 -4.34 -13.86
N LYS A 216 -3.04 -3.49 -13.41
CA LYS A 216 -1.61 -3.68 -13.65
C LYS A 216 -1.12 -4.99 -13.03
N SER A 217 -1.45 -5.25 -11.77
CA SER A 217 -1.12 -6.51 -11.11
C SER A 217 -1.73 -7.72 -11.82
N GLU A 218 -2.96 -7.61 -12.33
CA GLU A 218 -3.58 -8.68 -13.12
C GLU A 218 -2.90 -8.90 -14.46
N ASN A 219 -2.51 -7.83 -15.16
CA ASN A 219 -1.73 -7.93 -16.39
C ASN A 219 -0.35 -8.54 -16.17
N ASP A 220 0.34 -8.15 -15.09
CA ASP A 220 1.65 -8.71 -14.71
C ASP A 220 1.53 -10.21 -14.39
N TYR A 221 0.42 -10.62 -13.78
CA TYR A 221 0.12 -12.03 -13.49
C TYR A 221 -0.43 -12.81 -14.69
N TYR A 222 -1.01 -12.15 -15.69
CA TYR A 222 -1.70 -12.78 -16.82
C TYR A 222 -0.94 -13.96 -17.46
N PRO A 223 0.35 -13.85 -17.83
CA PRO A 223 1.11 -14.97 -18.40
C PRO A 223 1.27 -16.14 -17.42
N PHE A 224 1.46 -15.88 -16.13
CA PHE A 224 1.49 -16.93 -15.10
C PHE A 224 0.11 -17.58 -14.93
N GLY A 225 -0.96 -16.81 -15.05
CA GLY A 225 -2.33 -17.32 -15.07
C GLY A 225 -2.57 -18.29 -16.23
N LEU A 226 -2.14 -17.95 -17.46
CA LEU A 226 -2.23 -18.85 -18.62
C LEU A 226 -1.42 -20.13 -18.38
N LEU A 227 -0.20 -19.99 -17.87
CA LEU A 227 0.64 -21.13 -17.49
C LEU A 227 -0.04 -22.01 -16.43
N ASN A 228 -0.69 -21.42 -15.42
CA ASN A 228 -1.34 -22.17 -14.35
C ASN A 228 -2.64 -22.85 -14.80
N ALA A 229 -3.31 -22.32 -15.83
CA ALA A 229 -4.54 -22.86 -16.39
C ALA A 229 -4.30 -23.84 -17.56
N ASP A 230 -3.06 -24.30 -17.77
CA ASP A 230 -2.68 -25.19 -18.88
C ASP A 230 -2.98 -24.63 -20.29
N ARG A 231 -3.07 -23.30 -20.41
CA ARG A 231 -3.32 -22.58 -21.69
C ARG A 231 -2.00 -22.25 -22.39
N ASN A 232 -1.21 -23.27 -22.70
CA ASN A 232 0.16 -23.12 -23.21
C ASN A 232 0.20 -22.39 -24.58
N GLU A 233 -0.70 -22.72 -25.50
CA GLU A 233 -0.76 -22.07 -26.83
C GLU A 233 -1.03 -20.56 -26.70
N ASP A 234 -1.99 -20.19 -25.85
CA ASP A 234 -2.33 -18.79 -25.57
C ASP A 234 -1.16 -18.04 -24.93
N LEU A 235 -0.43 -18.69 -24.01
CA LEU A 235 0.76 -18.11 -23.39
C LEU A 235 1.83 -17.79 -24.44
N ILE A 236 2.09 -18.73 -25.33
CA ILE A 236 3.09 -18.56 -26.39
C ILE A 236 2.70 -17.43 -27.35
N LEU A 237 1.42 -17.36 -27.75
CA LEU A 237 0.90 -16.27 -28.57
C LEU A 237 1.03 -14.91 -27.86
N PHE A 238 0.71 -14.87 -26.57
CA PHE A 238 0.84 -13.66 -25.73
C PHE A 238 2.30 -13.18 -25.66
N LEU A 239 3.25 -14.07 -25.37
CA LEU A 239 4.66 -13.71 -25.23
C LEU A 239 5.27 -13.25 -26.56
N LYS A 240 4.84 -13.83 -27.70
CA LYS A 240 5.27 -13.41 -29.05
C LYS A 240 4.74 -12.02 -29.42
N SER A 241 3.56 -11.64 -28.92
CA SER A 241 2.95 -10.33 -29.17
C SER A 241 3.42 -9.23 -28.22
N HIS A 242 4.05 -9.57 -27.09
CA HIS A 242 4.45 -8.63 -26.04
C HIS A 242 5.94 -8.77 -25.67
N MET A 243 6.83 -8.62 -26.66
CA MET A 243 8.27 -8.91 -26.51
C MET A 243 8.97 -8.15 -25.36
N ASP A 244 8.61 -6.89 -25.11
CA ASP A 244 9.19 -6.09 -24.02
C ASP A 244 8.82 -6.63 -22.64
N LEU A 245 7.57 -7.08 -22.47
CA LEU A 245 7.13 -7.74 -21.24
C LEU A 245 7.78 -9.11 -21.12
N THR A 246 7.81 -9.88 -22.22
CA THR A 246 8.46 -11.20 -22.28
C THR A 246 9.89 -11.14 -21.75
N LYS A 247 10.69 -10.14 -22.17
CA LYS A 247 12.06 -9.94 -21.68
C LYS A 247 12.17 -9.81 -20.17
N GLN A 248 11.15 -9.25 -19.51
CA GLN A 248 11.15 -9.00 -18.06
C GLN A 248 10.72 -10.23 -17.24
N ILE A 249 10.02 -11.19 -17.85
CA ILE A 249 9.33 -12.27 -17.12
C ILE A 249 9.73 -13.68 -17.58
N ILE A 250 10.41 -13.83 -18.72
CA ILE A 250 10.65 -15.13 -19.34
C ILE A 250 11.42 -16.10 -18.43
N ASP A 251 12.43 -15.63 -17.72
CA ASP A 251 13.22 -16.47 -16.81
C ASP A 251 12.36 -17.00 -15.65
N ARG A 252 11.49 -16.14 -15.09
CA ARG A 252 10.53 -16.54 -14.05
C ARG A 252 9.51 -17.56 -14.58
N LEU A 253 9.05 -17.41 -15.82
CA LEU A 253 8.16 -18.39 -16.46
C LEU A 253 8.85 -19.74 -16.66
N ILE A 254 10.14 -19.75 -17.04
CA ILE A 254 10.96 -20.96 -17.15
C ILE A 254 11.05 -21.67 -15.79
N GLU A 255 11.39 -20.95 -14.72
CA GLU A 255 11.46 -21.50 -13.35
C GLU A 255 10.13 -22.13 -12.92
N VAL A 256 9.01 -21.43 -13.14
CA VAL A 256 7.68 -21.96 -12.77
C VAL A 256 7.31 -23.17 -13.65
N ALA A 257 7.61 -23.15 -14.95
CA ALA A 257 7.36 -24.27 -15.85
C ALA A 257 8.17 -25.51 -15.46
N GLU A 258 9.44 -25.34 -15.09
CA GLU A 258 10.32 -26.40 -14.62
C GLU A 258 9.82 -26.99 -13.29
N HIS A 259 9.48 -26.15 -12.31
CA HIS A 259 8.90 -26.59 -11.04
C HIS A 259 7.61 -27.40 -11.25
N LYS A 260 6.78 -26.99 -12.22
CA LYS A 260 5.54 -27.68 -12.60
C LYS A 260 5.73 -28.86 -13.57
N LYS A 261 6.98 -29.17 -13.95
CA LYS A 261 7.33 -30.26 -14.88
C LYS A 261 6.63 -30.16 -16.25
N LYS A 262 6.44 -28.95 -16.75
CA LYS A 262 5.86 -28.66 -18.07
C LYS A 262 6.91 -28.70 -19.17
N TYR A 263 7.51 -29.87 -19.42
CA TYR A 263 8.69 -29.99 -20.28
C TYR A 263 8.44 -29.55 -21.73
N ASP A 264 7.29 -29.87 -22.32
CA ASP A 264 6.97 -29.46 -23.69
C ASP A 264 6.95 -27.93 -23.86
N LEU A 265 6.47 -27.21 -22.85
CA LEU A 265 6.47 -25.75 -22.83
C LEU A 265 7.87 -25.17 -22.52
N LEU A 266 8.64 -25.87 -21.69
CA LEU A 266 9.96 -25.41 -21.22
C LEU A 266 10.92 -25.17 -22.39
N ASP A 267 10.93 -26.06 -23.37
CA ASP A 267 11.80 -25.94 -24.55
C ASP A 267 11.43 -24.73 -25.40
N GLU A 268 10.14 -24.43 -25.55
CA GLU A 268 9.68 -23.25 -26.28
C GLU A 268 10.03 -21.96 -25.52
N LEU A 269 9.81 -21.91 -24.20
CA LEU A 269 10.18 -20.75 -23.38
C LEU A 269 11.69 -20.49 -23.39
N LYS A 270 12.54 -21.52 -23.31
CA LYS A 270 14.00 -21.40 -23.42
C LYS A 270 14.42 -20.87 -24.80
N THR A 271 13.77 -21.37 -25.85
CA THR A 271 14.00 -20.88 -27.22
C THR A 271 13.64 -19.40 -27.34
N MET A 272 12.51 -18.99 -26.76
CA MET A 272 12.10 -17.58 -26.72
C MET A 272 13.09 -16.71 -25.93
N ALA A 273 13.55 -17.15 -24.75
CA ALA A 273 14.55 -16.42 -23.96
C ALA A 273 15.82 -16.14 -24.79
N ASN A 274 16.35 -17.15 -25.47
CA ASN A 274 17.52 -16.99 -26.34
C ASN A 274 17.29 -15.95 -27.45
N ASN A 275 16.10 -15.94 -28.06
CA ASN A 275 15.74 -14.97 -29.11
C ASN A 275 15.58 -13.53 -28.59
N VAL A 276 15.14 -13.37 -27.33
CA VAL A 276 14.94 -12.06 -26.70
C VAL A 276 16.26 -11.44 -26.26
N TYR A 277 17.24 -12.27 -25.86
CA TYR A 277 18.56 -11.79 -25.40
C TYR A 277 19.58 -11.57 -26.52
N THR A 278 19.34 -12.11 -27.72
CA THR A 278 20.24 -11.95 -28.87
C THR A 278 19.88 -10.76 -29.78
N LYS A 279 18.76 -10.09 -29.52
CA LYS A 279 18.31 -8.87 -30.20
C LYS A 279 18.47 -7.66 -29.29
#